data_AF-A0A6B2VF19-F1
#
_entry.id   AF-A0A6B2VF19-F1
#
_cell.length_a   1.000
_cell.length_b   1.000
_cell.length_c   1.000
_cell.angle_alpha   90.00
_cell.angle_beta   90.00
_cell.angle_gamma   90.00
#
_symmetry.space_group_name_H-M   'P 1'
#
loop_
_entity.id
_entity.type
_entity.pdbx_description
1 polymer ?
#
loop_
_entity_poly.entity_id
_entity_poly.type
_entity_poly.pdbx_seq_one_letter_code
_entity_poly.pdbx_strand_id
1 'polypeptide(L)'
;SAGGAEAAALVAAAEESRAAAHAVFRDGHWVCAVLAGQELLGSLVLHGRPDLAGPDRRLFERSGVVTALLLLLRRSVAETENRVRGDLMTDLLTAPDRDPVGLVDRGRRLGVDLNRPHLLLVAEAGAAVRERLAGA
;
A
#
# COMPACT_ATOMS: atom_id res chain seq x y z
N SER A 1 18.03 -10.81 13.95
CA SER A 1 17.47 -12.18 13.99
C SER A 1 17.53 -12.80 12.60
N ALA A 2 17.50 -14.12 12.46
CA ALA A 2 17.61 -14.82 11.17
C ALA A 2 16.61 -14.30 10.10
N GLY A 3 15.37 -13.98 10.50
CA GLY A 3 14.38 -13.41 9.58
C GLY A 3 14.71 -12.01 9.02
N GLY A 4 15.56 -11.24 9.70
CA GLY A 4 16.04 -9.96 9.16
C GLY A 4 17.04 -10.13 8.02
N ALA A 5 17.87 -11.17 8.08
CA ALA A 5 18.80 -11.50 6.99
C ALA A 5 18.07 -12.05 5.77
N GLU A 6 17.04 -12.88 5.99
CA GLU A 6 16.16 -13.40 4.94
C GLU A 6 15.39 -12.27 4.24
N ALA A 7 14.81 -11.33 5.00
CA ALA A 7 14.14 -10.17 4.42
C ALA A 7 15.11 -9.30 3.58
N ALA A 8 16.34 -9.09 4.04
CA ALA A 8 17.34 -8.35 3.29
C ALA A 8 17.73 -9.06 1.98
N ALA A 9 17.86 -10.39 1.99
CA ALA A 9 18.13 -11.18 0.80
C ALA A 9 16.99 -11.08 -0.23
N LEU A 10 15.74 -11.15 0.24
CA LEU A 10 14.56 -10.97 -0.63
C LEU A 10 14.50 -9.58 -1.27
N VAL A 11 14.84 -8.53 -0.52
CA VAL A 11 14.92 -7.16 -1.06
C VAL A 11 16.01 -7.06 -2.12
N ALA A 12 17.19 -7.63 -1.88
CA ALA A 12 18.27 -7.64 -2.87
C ALA A 12 17.88 -8.40 -4.15
N ALA A 13 17.22 -9.55 -4.02
CA ALA A 13 16.73 -10.32 -5.16
C ALA A 13 15.62 -9.58 -5.93
N ALA A 14 14.77 -8.81 -5.25
CA ALA A 14 13.75 -7.96 -5.88
C ALA A 14 14.40 -6.82 -6.69
N GLU A 15 15.43 -6.17 -6.15
CA GLU A 15 16.18 -5.14 -6.87
C GLU A 15 16.90 -5.71 -8.11
N GLU A 16 17.46 -6.91 -7.98
CA GLU A 16 18.05 -7.60 -9.14
C GLU A 16 17.00 -7.90 -10.20
N SER A 17 15.84 -8.44 -9.81
CA SER A 17 14.73 -8.70 -10.73
C SER A 17 14.25 -7.42 -11.43
N ARG A 18 14.19 -6.30 -10.70
CA ARG A 18 13.85 -4.99 -11.25
C ARG A 18 14.87 -4.55 -12.29
N ALA A 19 16.16 -4.63 -11.98
CA ALA A 19 17.24 -4.25 -12.89
C ALA A 19 17.28 -5.12 -14.16
N ALA A 20 16.98 -6.41 -14.01
CA ALA A 20 17.01 -7.38 -15.10
C ALA A 20 15.72 -7.40 -15.95
N ALA A 21 14.64 -6.78 -15.44
CA ALA A 21 13.29 -6.81 -16.02
C ALA A 21 12.71 -8.24 -16.21
N HIS A 22 13.11 -9.17 -15.34
CA HIS A 22 12.63 -10.55 -15.36
C HIS A 22 12.75 -11.21 -13.97
N ALA A 23 12.07 -12.33 -13.76
CA ALA A 23 12.19 -13.09 -12.52
C ALA A 23 13.60 -13.67 -12.37
N VAL A 24 14.19 -13.62 -11.18
CA VAL A 24 15.53 -14.15 -10.87
C VAL A 24 15.43 -15.29 -9.88
N PHE A 25 16.36 -16.26 -9.96
CA PHE A 25 16.43 -17.38 -9.03
C PHE A 25 17.53 -17.14 -7.99
N ARG A 26 17.17 -17.04 -6.71
CA ARG A 26 18.08 -16.78 -5.59
C ARG A 26 17.68 -17.65 -4.40
N ASP A 27 18.66 -18.18 -3.68
CA ASP A 27 18.45 -18.92 -2.43
C ASP A 27 17.32 -19.97 -2.49
N GLY A 28 17.25 -20.71 -3.61
CA GLY A 28 16.29 -21.79 -3.81
C GLY A 28 14.88 -21.36 -4.22
N HIS A 29 14.65 -20.08 -4.51
CA HIS A 29 13.34 -19.56 -4.91
C HIS A 29 13.42 -18.54 -6.05
N TRP A 30 12.32 -18.39 -6.79
CA TRP A 30 12.19 -17.36 -7.81
C TRP A 30 11.62 -16.08 -7.20
N VAL A 31 12.23 -14.94 -7.52
CA VAL A 31 11.76 -13.61 -7.12
C VAL A 31 11.41 -12.80 -8.35
N CYS A 32 10.22 -12.19 -8.35
CA CYS A 32 9.78 -11.26 -9.39
C CYS A 32 9.43 -9.91 -8.75
N ALA A 33 10.08 -8.84 -9.21
CA ALA A 33 9.76 -7.49 -8.78
C ALA A 33 8.34 -7.09 -9.22
N VAL A 34 7.58 -6.50 -8.30
CA VAL A 34 6.25 -5.95 -8.55
C VAL A 34 6.39 -4.45 -8.73
N LEU A 35 6.26 -3.97 -9.97
CA LEU A 35 6.61 -2.61 -10.36
C LEU A 35 5.41 -1.82 -10.87
N ALA A 36 5.34 -0.54 -10.48
CA ALA A 36 4.52 0.47 -11.11
C ALA A 36 5.41 1.49 -11.83
N GLY A 37 5.60 1.30 -13.13
CA GLY A 37 6.64 2.04 -13.85
C GLY A 37 8.03 1.71 -13.31
N GLN A 38 8.66 2.67 -12.62
CA GLN A 38 9.96 2.48 -11.95
C GLN A 38 9.85 2.26 -10.44
N GLU A 39 8.65 2.41 -9.86
CA GLU A 39 8.42 2.27 -8.42
C GLU A 39 8.32 0.78 -8.06
N LEU A 40 9.15 0.34 -7.10
CA LEU A 40 9.07 -1.00 -6.52
C LEU A 40 7.98 -1.02 -5.46
N LEU A 41 6.86 -1.68 -5.77
CA LEU A 41 5.75 -1.85 -4.84
C LEU A 41 5.93 -3.08 -3.93
N GLY A 42 6.79 -4.02 -4.32
CA GLY A 42 7.09 -5.23 -3.57
C GLY A 42 7.69 -6.33 -4.46
N SER A 43 7.62 -7.58 -4.01
CA SER A 43 8.04 -8.73 -4.80
C SER A 43 7.09 -9.92 -4.64
N LEU A 44 7.04 -10.78 -5.65
CA LEU A 44 6.48 -12.12 -5.55
C LEU A 44 7.61 -13.13 -5.39
N VAL A 45 7.39 -14.12 -4.52
CA VAL A 45 8.37 -15.19 -4.25
C VAL A 45 7.71 -16.55 -4.53
N LEU A 46 8.32 -17.35 -5.41
CA LEU A 46 7.87 -18.69 -5.76
C LEU A 46 8.87 -19.73 -5.27
N HIS A 47 8.40 -20.59 -4.37
CA HIS A 47 9.19 -21.66 -3.74
C HIS A 47 8.95 -23.02 -4.41
N GLY A 48 9.88 -23.96 -4.24
CA GLY A 48 9.69 -25.37 -4.62
C GLY A 48 9.63 -25.64 -6.13
N ARG A 49 10.10 -24.69 -6.95
CA ARG A 49 10.14 -24.79 -8.42
C ARG A 49 11.50 -24.34 -8.95
N PRO A 50 12.59 -25.11 -8.71
CA PRO A 50 13.93 -24.71 -9.14
C PRO A 50 14.03 -24.55 -10.67
N ASP A 51 13.42 -25.46 -11.42
CA ASP A 51 13.47 -25.49 -12.88
C ASP A 51 12.20 -24.90 -13.51
N LEU A 52 12.01 -23.58 -13.37
CA LEU A 52 10.86 -22.89 -13.94
C LEU A 52 11.06 -22.68 -15.45
N ALA A 53 10.34 -23.47 -16.26
CA ALA A 53 10.42 -23.40 -17.73
C ALA A 53 9.92 -22.05 -18.27
N GLY A 54 10.33 -21.69 -19.49
CA GLY A 54 10.02 -20.39 -20.12
C GLY A 54 8.54 -19.97 -20.08
N PRO A 55 7.58 -20.83 -20.44
CA PRO A 55 6.15 -20.51 -20.33
C PRO A 55 5.69 -20.23 -18.90
N ASP A 56 6.10 -21.05 -17.94
CA ASP A 56 5.76 -20.92 -16.52
C ASP A 56 6.40 -19.66 -15.91
N ARG A 57 7.63 -19.35 -16.31
CA ARG A 57 8.33 -18.13 -15.90
C ARG A 57 7.63 -16.88 -16.39
N ARG A 58 7.21 -16.84 -17.66
CA ARG A 58 6.41 -15.72 -18.19
C ARG A 58 5.06 -15.59 -17.50
N LEU A 59 4.44 -16.71 -17.10
CA LEU A 59 3.21 -16.67 -16.31
C LEU A 59 3.46 -16.06 -14.93
N PHE A 60 4.52 -16.48 -14.24
CA PHE A 60 4.92 -15.91 -12.95
C PHE A 60 5.23 -14.40 -13.05
N GLU A 61 5.95 -13.97 -14.08
CA GLU A 61 6.23 -12.56 -14.35
C GLU A 61 4.94 -11.76 -14.62
N ARG A 62 3.97 -12.34 -15.36
CA ARG A 62 2.65 -11.73 -15.56
C ARG A 62 1.85 -11.61 -14.26
N SER A 63 1.95 -12.58 -13.34
CA SER A 63 1.37 -12.46 -12.00
C SER A 63 1.95 -11.26 -11.24
N GLY A 64 3.24 -10.95 -11.43
CA GLY A 64 3.87 -9.73 -10.91
C GLY A 64 3.20 -8.46 -11.43
N VAL A 65 2.97 -8.38 -12.74
CA VAL A 65 2.26 -7.23 -13.37
C VAL A 65 0.83 -7.10 -12.84
N VAL A 66 0.07 -8.19 -12.76
CA VAL A 66 -1.30 -8.17 -12.20
C VAL A 66 -1.30 -7.71 -10.74
N THR A 67 -0.33 -8.17 -9.96
CA THR A 67 -0.17 -7.75 -8.56
C THR A 67 0.11 -6.26 -8.46
N ALA A 68 0.96 -5.71 -9.32
CA ALA A 68 1.24 -4.27 -9.34
C ALA A 68 -0.03 -3.45 -9.59
N LEU A 69 -0.86 -3.86 -10.56
CA LEU A 69 -2.14 -3.21 -10.84
C LEU A 69 -3.09 -3.26 -9.63
N LEU A 70 -3.16 -4.39 -8.93
CA LEU A 70 -3.98 -4.52 -7.73
C LEU A 70 -3.48 -3.62 -6.59
N LEU A 71 -2.17 -3.50 -6.40
CA LEU A 71 -1.58 -2.64 -5.39
C LEU A 71 -1.82 -1.15 -5.71
N LEU A 72 -1.66 -0.75 -6.97
CA LEU A 72 -1.99 0.61 -7.42
C LEU A 72 -3.47 0.95 -7.20
N LEU A 73 -4.37 0.02 -7.52
CA LEU A 73 -5.79 0.21 -7.30
C LEU A 73 -6.11 0.39 -5.80
N ARG A 74 -5.54 -0.47 -4.95
CA ARG A 74 -5.73 -0.36 -3.49
C ARG A 74 -5.22 0.97 -2.94
N ARG A 75 -4.06 1.44 -3.41
CA ARG A 75 -3.50 2.75 -3.06
C ARG A 75 -4.43 3.89 -3.48
N SER A 76 -4.93 3.88 -4.71
CA SER A 76 -5.85 4.92 -5.20
C SER A 76 -7.17 4.98 -4.41
N VAL A 77 -7.71 3.81 -4.04
CA VAL A 77 -8.89 3.71 -3.17
C VAL A 77 -8.57 4.28 -1.79
N ALA A 78 -7.47 3.87 -1.16
CA ALA A 78 -7.06 4.35 0.15
C ALA A 78 -6.83 5.88 0.17
N GLU A 79 -6.16 6.43 -0.83
CA GLU A 79 -5.96 7.89 -0.98
C GLU A 79 -7.30 8.64 -1.12
N THR A 80 -8.24 8.06 -1.87
CA THR A 80 -9.57 8.65 -2.04
C THR A 80 -10.37 8.60 -0.75
N GLU A 81 -10.38 7.47 -0.05
CA GLU A 81 -11.03 7.34 1.26
C GLU A 81 -10.43 8.28 2.29
N ASN A 82 -9.09 8.42 2.31
CA ASN A 82 -8.41 9.32 3.21
C ASN A 82 -8.77 10.79 2.91
N ARG A 83 -8.83 11.18 1.64
CA ARG A 83 -9.29 12.51 1.22
C ARG A 83 -10.72 12.78 1.68
N VAL A 84 -11.66 11.87 1.39
CA VAL A 84 -13.07 12.02 1.78
C VAL A 84 -13.23 12.13 3.29
N ARG A 85 -12.46 11.35 4.06
CA ARG A 85 -12.43 11.43 5.53
C ARG A 85 -11.84 12.74 6.03
N GLY A 86 -10.77 13.22 5.41
CA GLY A 86 -10.14 14.51 5.71
C GLY A 86 -11.05 15.69 5.43
N ASP A 87 -11.82 15.66 4.33
CA ASP A 87 -12.79 16.69 3.98
C ASP A 87 -13.91 16.77 5.04
N LEU A 88 -14.45 15.62 5.46
CA LEU A 88 -15.43 15.59 6.56
C LEU A 88 -14.83 16.18 7.85
N MET A 89 -13.60 15.81 8.20
CA MET A 89 -12.94 16.32 9.40
C MET A 89 -12.72 17.84 9.32
N THR A 90 -12.32 18.34 8.15
CA THR A 90 -12.13 19.78 7.90
C THR A 90 -13.44 20.53 8.05
N ASP A 91 -14.53 20.01 7.49
CA ASP A 91 -15.86 20.64 7.59
C ASP A 91 -16.35 20.69 9.05
N LEU A 92 -16.16 19.60 9.82
CA LEU A 92 -16.49 19.54 11.24
C LEU A 92 -15.71 20.56 12.08
N LEU A 93 -14.46 20.82 11.72
CA LEU A 93 -13.59 21.75 12.45
C LEU A 93 -13.78 23.23 12.06
N THR A 94 -14.18 23.48 10.81
CA THR A 94 -14.18 24.85 10.25
C THR A 94 -15.56 25.47 10.13
N ALA A 95 -16.61 24.68 9.83
CA ALA A 95 -17.95 25.18 9.60
C ALA A 95 -19.05 24.17 9.98
N PRO A 96 -19.08 23.65 11.23
CA PRO A 96 -20.00 22.58 11.64
C PRO A 96 -21.48 22.97 11.54
N ASP A 97 -21.81 24.25 11.69
CA ASP A 97 -23.21 24.74 11.69
C ASP A 97 -23.80 24.95 10.29
N ARG A 98 -22.97 24.87 9.23
CA ARG A 98 -23.39 25.22 7.87
C ARG A 98 -24.33 24.17 7.25
N ASP A 99 -24.05 22.89 7.51
CA ASP A 99 -24.89 21.76 7.07
C ASP A 99 -24.79 20.59 8.06
N PRO A 100 -25.41 20.68 9.25
CA PRO A 100 -25.31 19.66 10.28
C PRO A 100 -25.88 18.31 9.83
N VAL A 101 -26.95 18.31 9.05
CA VAL A 101 -27.62 17.09 8.57
C VAL A 101 -26.73 16.37 7.55
N GLY A 102 -26.16 17.10 6.59
CA GLY A 102 -25.26 16.52 5.60
C GLY A 102 -23.95 15.98 6.22
N LEU A 103 -23.47 16.59 7.30
CA LEU A 103 -22.33 16.08 8.07
C LEU A 103 -22.65 14.73 8.72
N VAL A 104 -23.80 14.60 9.41
CA VAL A 104 -24.25 13.35 10.02
C VAL A 104 -24.38 12.21 8.98
N ASP A 105 -24.99 12.49 7.84
CA ASP A 105 -25.15 11.49 6.79
C ASP A 105 -23.81 11.05 6.17
N ARG A 106 -22.88 12.00 5.98
CA ARG A 106 -21.51 11.68 5.54
C ARG A 106 -20.76 10.86 6.60
N GLY A 107 -20.88 11.20 7.87
CA GLY A 107 -20.33 10.43 8.98
C GLY A 107 -20.79 8.97 8.94
N ARG A 108 -22.11 8.74 8.82
CA ARG A 108 -22.68 7.38 8.76
C ARG A 108 -22.14 6.58 7.59
N ARG A 109 -22.00 7.18 6.41
CA ARG A 109 -21.39 6.54 5.22
C ARG A 109 -19.93 6.13 5.45
N LEU A 110 -19.22 6.84 6.32
CA LEU A 110 -17.84 6.51 6.73
C LEU A 110 -17.76 5.64 7.99
N GLY A 111 -18.90 5.15 8.50
CA GLY A 111 -18.96 4.29 9.69
C GLY A 111 -18.89 5.04 11.01
N VAL A 112 -19.11 6.36 11.02
CA VAL A 112 -19.06 7.22 12.22
C VAL A 112 -20.46 7.76 12.54
N ASP A 113 -21.00 7.45 13.72
CA ASP A 113 -22.31 7.97 14.16
C ASP A 113 -22.17 9.30 14.90
N LEU A 114 -22.08 10.41 14.18
CA LEU A 114 -21.88 11.77 14.72
C LEU A 114 -22.95 12.25 15.72
N ASN A 115 -24.06 11.52 15.92
CA ASN A 115 -25.05 11.85 16.95
C ASN A 115 -24.64 11.39 18.36
N ARG A 116 -23.57 10.60 18.48
CA ARG A 116 -22.99 10.21 19.76
C ARG A 116 -21.90 11.21 20.19
N PRO A 117 -21.56 11.27 21.48
CA PRO A 117 -20.39 12.03 21.92
C PRO A 117 -19.10 11.46 21.30
N HIS A 118 -18.25 12.33 20.76
CA HIS A 118 -16.92 11.99 20.23
C HIS A 118 -15.84 12.80 20.96
N LEU A 119 -14.64 12.21 21.07
CA LEU A 119 -13.45 12.90 21.57
C LEU A 119 -12.49 13.11 20.40
N LEU A 120 -11.99 14.34 20.23
CA LEU A 120 -10.91 14.65 19.30
C LEU A 120 -9.59 14.70 20.06
N LEU A 121 -8.62 13.92 19.60
CA LEU A 121 -7.24 13.92 20.10
C LEU A 121 -6.35 14.53 19.02
N VAL A 122 -5.60 15.57 19.38
CA VAL A 122 -4.62 16.20 18.50
C VAL A 122 -3.24 15.83 18.99
N ALA A 123 -2.44 15.22 18.10
CA ALA A 123 -1.05 14.90 18.36
C ALA A 123 -0.16 15.73 17.43
N GLU A 124 0.80 16.45 18.00
CA GLU A 124 1.80 17.16 17.22
C GLU A 124 2.93 16.18 16.83
N ALA A 125 3.11 15.98 15.53
CA ALA A 125 4.20 15.16 15.00
C ALA A 125 5.42 16.02 14.68
N GLY A 126 6.57 15.69 15.29
CA GLY A 126 7.87 16.25 14.91
C GLY A 126 8.19 16.00 13.43
N ALA A 127 9.03 16.85 12.82
CA ALA A 127 9.28 16.86 11.37
C ALA A 127 9.63 15.48 10.78
N ALA A 128 10.48 14.69 11.46
CA ALA A 128 10.88 13.35 11.02
C ALA A 128 9.74 12.30 11.03
N VAL A 129 8.70 12.50 11.85
CA VAL A 129 7.54 11.60 11.92
C VAL A 129 6.53 11.93 10.83
N ARG A 130 6.48 13.20 10.40
CA ARG A 130 5.54 13.71 9.41
C ARG A 130 5.72 13.09 8.02
N GLU A 131 6.96 12.89 7.58
CA GLU A 131 7.26 12.20 6.31
C GLU A 131 6.74 10.75 6.29
N ARG A 132 6.83 10.05 7.42
CA ARG A 132 6.33 8.66 7.51
C ARG A 132 4.80 8.57 7.58
N LEU A 133 4.15 9.61 8.12
CA LEU A 133 2.68 9.69 8.22
C LEU A 133 2.04 10.11 6.89
N ALA A 134 2.73 10.88 6.05
CA ALA A 134 2.23 11.29 4.74
C ALA A 134 2.21 10.14 3.70
N GLY A 135 2.93 9.05 3.97
CA GLY A 135 2.98 7.86 3.12
C GLY A 135 2.10 6.69 3.59
N ALA A 136 1.31 6.87 4.66
CA ALA A 136 0.39 5.86 5.22
C ALA A 136 -1.06 6.21 4.89
#